data_AF-A0A9J6Q4W6-F1
#
_entry.id   AF-A0A9J6Q4W6-F1
#
_cell.length_a   1.000
_cell.length_b   1.000
_cell.length_c   1.000
_cell.angle_alpha   90.00
_cell.angle_beta   90.00
_cell.angle_gamma   90.00
#
_symmetry.space_group_name_H-M   'P 1'
#
loop_
_entity.id
_entity.type
_entity.pdbx_description
1 polymer ?
#
loop_
_entity_poly.entity_id
_entity_poly.type
_entity_poly.pdbx_seq_one_letter_code
_entity_poly.pdbx_strand_id
1 'polypeptide(L)'
;MTVRNTPPYTLHELLCMHVFLQDALIPRDETSRQIVCWAEHRVMAGDDSEPLLILASLGLQANPECHEVTHWLERYLAEQQQAWPNTRMAALVWLRITLGDFLQCTDIPAAERRMETLALHAFSSPVPFVDACVSQLSSCYWDLFDDWGGERTCPATEMGTASFLALLSEIVMPWHHKLSCPDWLAWLSDTPERITI
;
A
#
# COMPACT_ATOMS: atom_id res chain seq x y z
N MET A 1 -25.67 -8.30 -13.51
CA MET A 1 -25.66 -8.19 -12.03
C MET A 1 -24.27 -8.62 -11.56
N THR A 2 -23.34 -7.68 -11.50
CA THR A 2 -21.99 -7.94 -10.99
C THR A 2 -22.04 -7.91 -9.47
N VAL A 3 -21.62 -8.99 -8.83
CA VAL A 3 -21.28 -9.01 -7.40
C VAL A 3 -20.15 -7.99 -7.24
N ARG A 4 -20.47 -6.79 -6.74
CA ARG A 4 -19.46 -5.76 -6.46
C ARG A 4 -18.92 -6.03 -5.06
N ASN A 5 -17.66 -6.45 -5.01
CA ASN A 5 -16.92 -6.73 -3.79
C ASN A 5 -16.90 -5.49 -2.91
N THR A 6 -17.20 -5.66 -1.62
CA THR A 6 -16.94 -4.66 -0.57
C THR A 6 -15.55 -4.07 -0.77
N PRO A 7 -15.36 -2.73 -0.68
CA PRO A 7 -14.06 -2.14 -0.87
C PRO A 7 -13.08 -2.74 0.16
N PRO A 8 -11.90 -3.22 -0.27
CA PRO A 8 -10.99 -3.95 0.60
C PRO A 8 -10.35 -3.07 1.68
N TYR A 9 -10.43 -1.75 1.50
CA TYR A 9 -9.80 -0.75 2.37
C TYR A 9 -10.81 0.26 2.90
N THR A 10 -10.57 0.71 4.13
CA THR A 10 -11.28 1.85 4.72
C THR A 10 -10.85 3.17 4.07
N LEU A 11 -11.66 4.22 4.22
CA LEU A 11 -11.27 5.57 3.75
C LEU A 11 -9.90 5.96 4.34
N HIS A 12 -9.70 5.77 5.64
CA HIS A 12 -8.44 6.13 6.30
C HIS A 12 -7.22 5.45 5.67
N GLU A 13 -7.34 4.16 5.34
CA GLU A 13 -6.27 3.40 4.66
C GLU A 13 -6.01 3.93 3.25
N LEU A 14 -7.06 4.23 2.50
CA LEU A 14 -6.94 4.84 1.17
C LEU A 14 -6.25 6.21 1.23
N LEU A 15 -6.60 7.05 2.21
CA LEU A 15 -5.94 8.34 2.43
C LEU A 15 -4.46 8.17 2.78
N CYS A 16 -4.13 7.20 3.64
CA CYS A 16 -2.75 6.90 4.02
C CYS A 16 -1.93 6.44 2.81
N MET A 17 -2.45 5.52 1.99
CA MET A 17 -1.79 5.09 0.76
C MET A 17 -1.62 6.27 -0.22
N HIS A 18 -2.64 7.12 -0.34
CA HIS A 18 -2.58 8.31 -1.20
C HIS A 18 -1.45 9.25 -0.78
N VAL A 19 -1.39 9.62 0.51
CA VAL A 19 -0.37 10.53 1.05
C VAL A 19 1.03 9.94 0.92
N PHE A 20 1.22 8.67 1.28
CA PHE A 20 2.58 8.08 1.28
C PHE A 20 3.13 7.87 -0.13
N LEU A 21 2.27 7.58 -1.11
CA LEU A 21 2.68 7.31 -2.49
C LEU A 21 2.73 8.58 -3.36
N GLN A 22 2.42 9.76 -2.83
CA GLN A 22 2.46 11.01 -3.61
C GLN A 22 3.87 11.30 -4.14
N ASP A 23 4.89 11.07 -3.32
CA ASP A 23 6.31 11.33 -3.62
C ASP A 23 7.06 10.10 -4.15
N ALA A 24 6.45 8.92 -4.07
CA ALA A 24 7.03 7.71 -4.60
C ALA A 24 6.92 7.69 -6.13
N LEU A 25 7.97 7.24 -6.83
CA LEU A 25 7.95 7.03 -8.30
C LEU A 25 7.12 5.81 -8.72
N ILE A 26 6.04 5.52 -7.99
CA ILE A 26 5.21 4.32 -8.15
C ILE A 26 3.94 4.71 -8.90
N PRO A 27 3.43 3.86 -9.81
CA PRO A 27 2.17 4.10 -10.50
C PRO A 27 1.02 4.35 -9.51
N ARG A 28 0.43 5.55 -9.55
CA ARG A 28 -0.65 5.99 -8.65
C ARG A 28 -2.04 5.47 -9.06
N ASP A 29 -2.12 4.88 -10.25
CA ASP A 29 -3.36 4.47 -10.91
C ASP A 29 -4.16 3.46 -10.08
N GLU A 30 -3.49 2.57 -9.34
CA GLU A 30 -4.17 1.60 -8.49
C GLU A 30 -4.86 2.27 -7.30
N THR A 31 -4.16 3.14 -6.56
CA THR A 31 -4.74 3.87 -5.42
C THR A 31 -5.91 4.74 -5.85
N SER A 32 -5.79 5.44 -7.00
CA SER A 32 -6.89 6.22 -7.58
C SER A 32 -8.11 5.36 -7.89
N ARG A 33 -7.91 4.17 -8.51
CA ARG A 33 -9.00 3.22 -8.78
C ARG A 33 -9.66 2.70 -7.50
N GLN A 34 -8.88 2.42 -6.44
CA GLN A 34 -9.42 1.97 -5.16
C GLN A 34 -10.24 3.08 -4.45
N ILE A 35 -9.79 4.33 -4.52
CA ILE A 35 -10.52 5.49 -4.00
C ILE A 35 -11.87 5.67 -4.71
N VAL A 36 -11.88 5.58 -6.04
CA VAL A 36 -13.10 5.67 -6.86
C VAL A 36 -14.05 4.51 -6.52
N CYS A 37 -13.54 3.29 -6.44
CA CYS A 37 -14.34 2.11 -6.04
C CYS A 37 -14.96 2.29 -4.65
N TRP A 38 -14.20 2.82 -3.68
CA TRP A 38 -14.73 3.15 -2.36
C TRP A 38 -15.88 4.17 -2.44
N ALA A 39 -15.75 5.21 -3.26
CA ALA A 39 -16.80 6.21 -3.41
C ALA A 39 -18.06 5.67 -4.06
N GLU A 40 -17.96 4.82 -5.08
CA GLU A 40 -19.13 4.13 -5.66
C GLU A 40 -19.91 3.38 -4.59
N HIS A 41 -19.23 2.68 -3.69
CA HIS A 41 -19.87 1.94 -2.60
C HIS A 41 -20.54 2.85 -1.58
N ARG A 42 -19.93 4.00 -1.26
CA ARG A 42 -20.52 5.00 -0.36
C ARG A 42 -21.80 5.61 -0.95
N VAL A 43 -21.77 5.95 -2.24
CA VAL A 43 -22.96 6.44 -2.97
C VAL A 43 -24.06 5.39 -2.99
N MET A 44 -23.72 4.12 -3.29
CA MET A 44 -24.68 3.02 -3.25
C MET A 44 -25.28 2.77 -1.86
N ALA A 45 -24.53 3.07 -0.80
CA ALA A 45 -25.01 3.00 0.58
C ALA A 45 -25.89 4.20 0.99
N GLY A 46 -26.13 5.16 0.10
CA GLY A 46 -27.01 6.30 0.31
C GLY A 46 -26.32 7.60 0.73
N ASP A 47 -24.99 7.70 0.58
CA ASP A 47 -24.26 8.96 0.77
C ASP A 47 -24.44 9.85 -0.47
N ASP A 48 -25.12 10.99 -0.29
CA ASP A 48 -25.54 11.90 -1.37
C ASP A 48 -24.62 13.14 -1.50
N SER A 49 -23.45 13.12 -0.87
CA SER A 49 -22.43 14.17 -1.01
C SER A 49 -22.06 14.39 -2.48
N GLU A 50 -22.15 15.64 -2.94
CA GLU A 50 -21.80 16.03 -4.31
C GLU A 50 -20.37 15.64 -4.72
N PRO A 51 -19.30 15.98 -3.95
CA PRO A 51 -17.95 15.57 -4.32
C PRO A 51 -17.79 14.05 -4.37
N LEU A 52 -18.52 13.30 -3.53
CA LEU A 52 -18.50 11.85 -3.54
C LEU A 52 -19.17 11.27 -4.80
N LEU A 53 -20.31 11.84 -5.22
CA LEU A 53 -20.98 11.49 -6.47
C LEU A 53 -20.08 11.73 -7.68
N ILE A 54 -19.37 12.86 -7.70
CA ILE A 54 -18.42 13.18 -8.77
C ILE A 54 -17.24 12.21 -8.74
N LEU A 55 -16.66 11.95 -7.58
CA LEU A 55 -15.56 10.99 -7.42
C LEU A 55 -15.96 9.58 -7.89
N ALA A 56 -17.17 9.12 -7.55
CA ALA A 56 -17.72 7.85 -8.02
C ALA A 56 -17.91 7.83 -9.55
N SER A 57 -18.33 8.96 -10.14
CA SER A 57 -18.52 9.06 -11.59
C SER A 57 -17.22 8.91 -12.41
N LEU A 58 -16.07 9.18 -11.79
CA LEU A 58 -14.76 8.93 -12.41
C LEU A 58 -14.52 7.45 -12.72
N GLY A 59 -15.26 6.54 -12.05
CA GLY A 59 -15.22 5.09 -12.32
C GLY A 59 -15.76 4.70 -13.69
N LEU A 60 -16.40 5.62 -14.42
CA LEU A 60 -16.78 5.43 -15.82
C LEU A 60 -15.57 5.51 -16.77
N GLN A 61 -14.46 6.10 -16.32
CA GLN A 61 -13.21 6.16 -17.07
C GLN A 61 -12.40 4.87 -16.87
N ALA A 62 -11.68 4.42 -17.91
CA ALA A 62 -10.83 3.24 -17.81
C ALA A 62 -9.64 3.43 -16.86
N ASN A 63 -9.14 4.67 -16.74
CA ASN A 63 -8.09 5.04 -15.80
C ASN A 63 -8.40 6.44 -15.23
N PRO A 64 -8.90 6.54 -13.98
CA PRO A 64 -9.24 7.82 -13.38
C PRO A 64 -7.99 8.66 -13.14
N GLU A 65 -8.02 9.92 -13.60
CA GLU A 65 -6.87 10.83 -13.48
C GLU A 65 -6.59 11.18 -12.01
N CYS A 66 -5.35 10.93 -11.57
CA CYS A 66 -4.97 11.11 -10.16
C CYS A 66 -5.26 12.51 -9.62
N HIS A 67 -5.08 13.57 -10.42
CA HIS A 67 -5.36 14.94 -9.96
C HIS A 67 -6.85 15.20 -9.75
N GLU A 68 -7.73 14.60 -10.58
CA GLU A 68 -9.19 14.74 -10.43
C GLU A 68 -9.63 14.01 -9.18
N VAL A 69 -9.11 12.79 -8.97
CA VAL A 69 -9.36 12.01 -7.76
C VAL A 69 -8.92 12.80 -6.51
N THR A 70 -7.70 13.34 -6.49
CA THR A 70 -7.21 14.15 -5.37
C THR A 70 -8.10 15.37 -5.13
N HIS A 71 -8.43 16.13 -6.18
CA HIS A 71 -9.23 17.36 -6.06
C HIS A 71 -10.60 17.09 -5.42
N TRP A 72 -11.32 16.08 -5.90
CA TRP A 72 -12.65 15.77 -5.38
C TRP A 72 -12.60 15.11 -4.00
N LEU A 73 -11.55 14.34 -3.72
CA LEU A 73 -11.30 13.78 -2.40
C LEU A 73 -11.03 14.88 -1.36
N GLU A 74 -10.24 15.91 -1.69
CA GLU A 74 -10.02 17.07 -0.81
C GLU A 74 -11.33 17.78 -0.46
N ARG A 75 -12.20 18.00 -1.45
CA ARG A 75 -13.51 18.62 -1.24
C ARG A 75 -14.40 17.77 -0.32
N TYR A 76 -14.43 16.46 -0.54
CA TYR A 76 -15.15 15.55 0.35
C TYR A 76 -14.63 15.61 1.79
N LEU A 77 -13.30 15.57 1.99
CA LEU A 77 -12.70 15.67 3.31
C LEU A 77 -13.04 17.00 4.01
N ALA A 78 -13.04 18.11 3.26
CA ALA A 78 -13.45 19.41 3.78
C ALA A 78 -14.91 19.43 4.23
N GLU A 79 -15.83 18.83 3.45
CA GLU A 79 -17.24 18.67 3.84
C GLU A 79 -17.41 17.84 5.12
N GLN A 80 -16.64 16.77 5.27
CA GLN A 80 -16.65 15.90 6.44
C GLN A 80 -15.86 16.46 7.63
N GLN A 81 -15.26 17.65 7.50
CA GLN A 81 -14.36 18.25 8.50
C GLN A 81 -13.21 17.30 8.92
N GLN A 82 -12.74 16.47 8.00
CA GLN A 82 -11.68 15.51 8.22
C GLN A 82 -10.37 16.03 7.64
N ALA A 83 -9.29 15.95 8.41
CA ALA A 83 -7.96 16.30 7.93
C ALA A 83 -7.30 15.13 7.19
N TRP A 84 -6.31 15.44 6.35
CA TRP A 84 -5.41 14.44 5.79
C TRP A 84 -4.60 13.73 6.89
N PRO A 85 -4.32 12.42 6.75
CA PRO A 85 -3.37 11.73 7.64
C PRO A 85 -1.99 12.35 7.56
N ASN A 86 -1.26 12.36 8.68
CA ASN A 86 0.14 12.77 8.67
C ASN A 86 1.02 11.72 7.96
N THR A 87 2.17 12.15 7.42
CA THR A 87 3.04 11.30 6.60
C THR A 87 3.61 10.09 7.36
N ARG A 88 3.84 10.20 8.68
CA ARG A 88 4.35 9.08 9.50
C ARG A 88 3.31 7.97 9.63
N MET A 89 2.07 8.34 9.95
CA MET A 89 0.94 7.43 10.00
C MET A 89 0.68 6.81 8.63
N ALA A 90 0.71 7.63 7.58
CA ALA A 90 0.55 7.18 6.20
C ALA A 90 1.56 6.08 5.83
N ALA A 91 2.84 6.27 6.17
CA ALA A 91 3.90 5.28 5.94
C ALA A 91 3.68 3.96 6.68
N LEU A 92 3.26 4.03 7.95
CA LEU A 92 3.02 2.85 8.78
C LEU A 92 1.81 2.05 8.30
N VAL A 93 0.71 2.73 7.95
CA VAL A 93 -0.49 2.10 7.42
C VAL A 93 -0.22 1.48 6.05
N TRP A 94 0.48 2.20 5.16
CA TRP A 94 0.91 1.65 3.89
C TRP A 94 1.74 0.38 4.08
N LEU A 95 2.74 0.41 4.97
CA LEU A 95 3.58 -0.76 5.21
C LEU A 95 2.74 -1.93 5.76
N ARG A 96 1.81 -1.68 6.68
CA ARG A 96 0.92 -2.70 7.22
C ARG A 96 0.11 -3.38 6.12
N ILE A 97 -0.47 -2.60 5.21
CA ILE A 97 -1.25 -3.12 4.06
C ILE A 97 -0.34 -3.96 3.16
N THR A 98 0.82 -3.41 2.77
CA THR A 98 1.80 -4.10 1.92
C THR A 98 2.24 -5.44 2.52
N LEU A 99 2.50 -5.49 3.83
CA LEU A 99 2.83 -6.73 4.53
C LEU A 99 1.65 -7.71 4.57
N GLY A 100 0.42 -7.22 4.77
CA GLY A 100 -0.79 -8.02 4.68
C GLY A 100 -0.95 -8.66 3.29
N ASP A 101 -0.68 -7.91 2.24
CA ASP A 101 -0.73 -8.40 0.84
C ASP A 101 0.32 -9.48 0.57
N PHE A 102 1.52 -9.38 1.15
CA PHE A 102 2.52 -10.44 1.05
C PHE A 102 2.04 -11.74 1.70
N LEU A 103 1.39 -11.66 2.86
CA LEU A 103 0.84 -12.83 3.55
C LEU A 103 -0.33 -13.48 2.80
N GLN A 104 -0.96 -12.76 1.88
CA GLN A 104 -2.03 -13.27 1.02
C GLN A 104 -1.54 -13.80 -0.34
N CYS A 105 -0.25 -13.70 -0.65
CA CYS A 105 0.29 -14.21 -1.91
C CYS A 105 0.17 -15.75 -1.98
N THR A 106 -0.31 -16.25 -3.11
CA THR A 106 -0.51 -17.69 -3.36
C THR A 106 0.52 -18.30 -4.28
N ASP A 107 1.32 -17.47 -4.95
CA ASP A 107 2.33 -17.91 -5.91
C ASP A 107 3.55 -16.97 -5.92
N ILE A 108 4.64 -17.47 -6.51
CA ILE A 108 5.92 -16.77 -6.63
C ILE A 108 5.77 -15.49 -7.48
N PRO A 109 5.17 -15.51 -8.69
CA PRO A 109 5.07 -14.30 -9.52
C PRO A 109 4.27 -13.14 -8.87
N ALA A 110 3.28 -13.44 -8.04
CA ALA A 110 2.55 -12.41 -7.30
C ALA A 110 3.39 -11.78 -6.19
N ALA A 111 4.20 -12.56 -5.49
CA ALA A 111 5.11 -12.06 -4.47
C ALA A 111 6.30 -11.31 -5.09
N GLU A 112 6.89 -11.86 -6.15
CA GLU A 112 8.00 -11.27 -6.90
C GLU A 112 7.67 -9.85 -7.37
N ARG A 113 6.57 -9.64 -8.08
CA ARG A 113 6.16 -8.30 -8.55
C ARG A 113 6.03 -7.28 -7.41
N ARG A 114 5.59 -7.71 -6.23
CA ARG A 114 5.48 -6.85 -5.05
C ARG A 114 6.86 -6.54 -4.47
N MET A 115 7.72 -7.55 -4.34
CA MET A 115 9.09 -7.39 -3.85
C MET A 115 9.93 -6.54 -4.82
N GLU A 116 9.78 -6.73 -6.13
CA GLU A 116 10.37 -5.93 -7.19
C GLU A 116 9.97 -4.45 -7.05
N THR A 117 8.69 -4.18 -6.80
CA THR A 117 8.22 -2.81 -6.56
C THR A 117 8.96 -2.16 -5.39
N LEU A 118 9.19 -2.91 -4.30
CA LEU A 118 9.97 -2.44 -3.15
C LEU A 118 11.46 -2.25 -3.46
N ALA A 119 12.04 -3.11 -4.29
CA ALA A 119 13.46 -3.11 -4.59
C ALA A 119 13.87 -2.05 -5.62
N LEU A 120 13.02 -1.81 -6.63
CA LEU A 120 13.35 -0.93 -7.75
C LEU A 120 12.95 0.53 -7.53
N HIS A 121 12.03 0.81 -6.61
CA HIS A 121 11.58 2.18 -6.33
C HIS A 121 12.28 2.71 -5.08
N ALA A 122 12.71 3.98 -5.14
CA ALA A 122 13.25 4.65 -3.98
C ALA A 122 12.10 4.97 -3.00
N PHE A 123 12.09 4.31 -1.85
CA PHE A 123 11.26 4.68 -0.71
C PHE A 123 12.11 5.48 0.26
N SER A 124 11.66 6.69 0.59
CA SER A 124 12.19 7.45 1.71
C SER A 124 11.05 7.63 2.68
N SER A 125 11.12 6.95 3.83
CA SER A 125 10.12 7.11 4.88
C SER A 125 10.62 8.07 5.95
N PRO A 126 9.76 8.95 6.52
CA PRO A 126 10.09 9.66 7.75
C PRO A 126 10.15 8.73 8.97
N VAL A 127 9.86 7.43 8.80
CA VAL A 127 9.81 6.44 9.87
C VAL A 127 10.91 5.39 9.62
N PRO A 128 12.01 5.39 10.39
CA PRO A 128 13.12 4.44 10.21
C PRO A 128 12.71 2.97 10.28
N PHE A 129 11.63 2.67 11.00
CA PHE A 129 11.04 1.32 11.04
C PHE A 129 10.57 0.86 9.66
N VAL A 130 10.00 1.77 8.86
CA VAL A 130 9.54 1.48 7.50
C VAL A 130 10.73 1.25 6.59
N ASP A 131 11.74 2.12 6.65
CA ASP A 131 12.96 1.97 5.84
C ASP A 131 13.69 0.65 6.13
N ALA A 132 13.77 0.25 7.41
CA ALA A 132 14.38 -1.01 7.79
C ALA A 132 13.63 -2.22 7.23
N CYS A 133 12.30 -2.20 7.26
CA CYS A 133 11.47 -3.26 6.72
C CYS A 133 11.57 -3.33 5.19
N VAL A 134 11.48 -2.20 4.51
CA VAL A 134 11.61 -2.13 3.04
C VAL A 134 13.00 -2.59 2.64
N SER A 135 14.05 -2.12 3.31
CA SER A 135 15.44 -2.53 3.03
C SER A 135 15.62 -4.05 3.15
N GLN A 136 15.06 -4.69 4.19
CA GLN A 136 15.15 -6.14 4.34
C GLN A 136 14.44 -6.87 3.19
N LEU A 137 13.21 -6.45 2.84
CA LEU A 137 12.45 -7.08 1.75
C LEU A 137 13.14 -6.88 0.39
N SER A 138 13.72 -5.70 0.16
CA SER A 138 14.49 -5.41 -1.05
C SER A 138 15.77 -6.24 -1.10
N SER A 139 16.49 -6.42 0.01
CA SER A 139 17.63 -7.35 0.04
C SER A 139 17.19 -8.79 -0.29
N CYS A 140 16.09 -9.25 0.29
CA CYS A 140 15.55 -10.57 -0.02
C CYS A 140 15.13 -10.71 -1.49
N TYR A 141 14.64 -9.64 -2.12
CA TYR A 141 14.35 -9.66 -3.56
C TYR A 141 15.61 -9.97 -4.37
N TRP A 142 16.69 -9.22 -4.13
CA TRP A 142 17.94 -9.43 -4.84
C TRP A 142 18.52 -10.83 -4.57
N ASP A 143 18.46 -11.32 -3.33
CA ASP A 143 18.96 -12.66 -3.00
C ASP A 143 18.18 -13.80 -3.69
N LEU A 144 16.88 -13.60 -3.94
CA LEU A 144 15.97 -14.65 -4.40
C LEU A 144 15.67 -14.63 -5.90
N PHE A 145 15.73 -13.44 -6.52
CA PHE A 145 15.28 -13.20 -7.89
C PHE A 145 16.35 -12.59 -8.80
N ASP A 146 17.46 -12.05 -8.26
CA ASP A 146 18.55 -11.53 -9.09
C ASP A 146 19.31 -12.69 -9.75
N ASP A 147 19.01 -12.96 -11.02
CA ASP A 147 19.62 -14.02 -11.80
C ASP A 147 20.90 -13.57 -12.54
N TRP A 148 21.35 -12.34 -12.33
CA TRP A 148 22.52 -11.74 -13.00
C TRP A 148 22.53 -11.96 -14.53
N GLY A 149 21.35 -12.04 -15.17
CA GLY A 149 21.19 -11.96 -16.62
C GLY A 149 21.43 -13.26 -17.41
N GLY A 150 21.08 -14.45 -16.91
CA GLY A 150 21.19 -15.63 -17.78
C GLY A 150 20.61 -16.95 -17.30
N GLU A 151 19.62 -17.44 -18.08
CA GLU A 151 19.26 -18.84 -18.37
C GLU A 151 19.02 -19.83 -17.21
N ARG A 152 19.21 -19.43 -15.94
CA ARG A 152 19.01 -20.25 -14.74
C ARG A 152 17.69 -19.91 -14.05
N THR A 153 17.07 -20.93 -13.48
CA THR A 153 15.97 -20.76 -12.53
C THR A 153 16.49 -19.99 -11.31
N CYS A 154 15.83 -18.90 -10.93
CA CYS A 154 16.20 -18.14 -9.73
C CYS A 154 15.98 -18.99 -8.46
N PRO A 155 16.70 -18.70 -7.35
CA PRO A 155 16.57 -19.43 -6.09
C PRO A 155 15.13 -19.58 -5.59
N ALA A 156 14.28 -18.55 -5.78
CA ALA A 156 12.85 -18.61 -5.45
C ALA A 156 12.11 -19.72 -6.21
N THR A 157 12.42 -19.92 -7.49
CA THR A 157 11.79 -20.94 -8.32
C THR A 157 12.32 -22.34 -7.97
N GLU A 158 13.61 -22.46 -7.65
CA GLU A 158 14.24 -23.73 -7.29
C GLU A 158 13.71 -24.32 -5.97
N MET A 159 13.43 -23.49 -4.97
CA MET A 159 12.89 -23.96 -3.68
C MET A 159 11.42 -24.40 -3.74
N GLY A 160 10.71 -24.03 -4.81
CA GLY A 160 9.29 -24.29 -5.00
C GLY A 160 8.37 -23.37 -4.18
N THR A 161 7.14 -23.21 -4.67
CA THR A 161 6.16 -22.22 -4.15
C THR A 161 5.89 -22.34 -2.65
N ALA A 162 5.68 -23.56 -2.14
CA ALA A 162 5.36 -23.75 -0.72
C ALA A 162 6.51 -23.31 0.21
N SER A 163 7.75 -23.67 -0.14
CA SER A 163 8.94 -23.28 0.63
C SER A 163 9.19 -21.79 0.56
N PHE A 164 9.03 -21.20 -0.63
CA PHE A 164 9.15 -19.76 -0.84
C PHE A 164 8.12 -18.97 -0.02
N LEU A 165 6.84 -19.36 -0.05
CA LEU A 165 5.79 -18.67 0.71
C LEU A 165 5.99 -18.82 2.23
N ALA A 166 6.51 -19.97 2.69
CA ALA A 166 6.87 -20.15 4.10
C ALA A 166 8.00 -19.20 4.52
N LEU A 167 9.06 -19.08 3.70
CA LEU A 167 10.16 -18.14 3.93
C LEU A 167 9.68 -16.69 3.94
N LEU A 168 8.89 -16.30 2.94
CA LEU A 168 8.32 -14.95 2.86
C LEU A 168 7.49 -14.63 4.10
N SER A 169 6.66 -15.57 4.56
CA SER A 169 5.86 -15.42 5.77
C SER A 169 6.74 -15.26 7.02
N GLU A 170 7.82 -16.04 7.14
CA GLU A 170 8.77 -15.93 8.25
C GLU A 170 9.43 -14.54 8.31
N ILE A 171 9.75 -13.95 7.16
CA ILE A 171 10.33 -12.60 7.05
C ILE A 171 9.28 -11.53 7.37
N VAL A 172 8.06 -11.66 6.84
CA VAL A 172 7.01 -10.63 6.88
C VAL A 172 6.27 -10.59 8.23
N MET A 173 5.98 -11.74 8.83
CA MET A 173 5.15 -11.84 10.05
C MET A 173 5.65 -10.98 11.22
N PRO A 174 6.95 -10.93 11.56
CA PRO A 174 7.43 -10.10 12.67
C PRO A 174 7.10 -8.62 12.52
N TRP A 175 7.21 -8.09 11.29
CA TRP A 175 6.86 -6.70 10.97
C TRP A 175 5.36 -6.47 11.03
N HIS A 176 4.60 -7.37 10.39
CA HIS A 176 3.14 -7.28 10.32
C HIS A 176 2.52 -7.34 11.71
N HIS A 177 3.02 -8.21 12.59
CA HIS A 177 2.53 -8.33 13.96
C HIS A 177 2.74 -7.06 14.78
N LYS A 178 3.89 -6.40 14.65
CA LYS A 178 4.15 -5.11 15.31
C LYS A 178 3.17 -4.04 14.82
N LEU A 179 2.94 -3.93 13.52
CA LEU A 179 2.02 -2.92 12.95
C LEU A 179 0.54 -3.23 13.19
N SER A 180 0.21 -4.48 13.48
CA SER A 180 -1.14 -4.91 13.88
C SER A 180 -1.46 -4.55 15.33
N CYS A 181 -0.45 -4.22 16.14
CA CYS A 181 -0.65 -3.78 17.52
C CYS A 181 -0.85 -2.25 17.57
N PRO A 182 -1.99 -1.75 18.09
CA PRO A 182 -2.28 -0.31 18.14
C PRO A 182 -1.24 0.50 18.92
N ASP A 183 -0.70 -0.06 20.01
CA ASP A 183 0.29 0.62 20.86
C ASP A 183 1.60 0.87 20.11
N TRP A 184 2.04 -0.12 19.31
CA TRP A 184 3.22 0.03 18.47
C TRP A 184 2.99 1.05 17.36
N LEU A 185 1.81 1.04 16.75
CA LEU A 185 1.46 1.97 15.69
C LEU A 185 1.44 3.42 16.20
N ALA A 186 0.85 3.66 17.37
CA ALA A 186 0.86 4.97 18.04
C ALA A 186 2.28 5.40 18.44
N TRP A 187 3.07 4.49 19.03
CA TRP A 187 4.44 4.80 19.41
C TRP A 187 5.31 5.18 18.21
N LEU A 188 5.21 4.42 17.10
CA LEU A 188 5.94 4.69 15.87
C LEU A 188 5.49 5.99 15.19
N SER A 189 4.20 6.34 15.25
CA SER A 189 3.70 7.59 14.68
C SER A 189 4.18 8.82 15.45
N ASP A 190 4.32 8.71 16.77
CA ASP A 190 4.56 9.85 17.65
C ASP A 190 6.04 10.11 17.95
N THR A 191 6.93 9.15 17.65
CA THR A 191 8.37 9.30 17.93
C THR A 191 9.01 10.36 17.00
N PRO A 192 9.52 11.49 17.50
CA PRO A 192 10.19 12.47 16.65
C PRO A 192 11.52 11.92 16.12
N GLU A 193 11.96 12.41 14.94
CA GLU A 193 13.27 12.11 14.39
C GLU A 193 14.34 12.34 15.46
N ARG A 194 15.11 11.29 15.80
CA ARG A 194 16.35 11.51 16.53
C ARG A 194 17.23 12.35 15.60
N ILE A 195 17.40 13.63 15.95
CA ILE A 195 18.41 14.50 15.39
C ILE A 195 19.75 13.79 15.63
N THR A 196 20.31 13.20 14.58
CA THR A 196 21.68 12.71 14.61
C THR A 196 22.58 13.93 14.62
N ILE A 197 23.26 14.17 15.75
CA ILE A 197 24.30 15.20 15.92
C ILE A 197 25.56 14.77 15.17
#